data_AF-A0A512U7F3-F1
#
_entry.id   AF-A0A512U7F3-F1
#
_cell.length_a   1.000
_cell.length_b   1.000
_cell.length_c   1.000
_cell.angle_alpha   90.00
_cell.angle_beta   90.00
_cell.angle_gamma   90.00
#
_symmetry.space_group_name_H-M   'P 1'
#
loop_
_entity.id
_entity.type
_entity.pdbx_description
1 polymer ?
#
loop_
_entity_poly.entity_id
_entity_poly.type
_entity_poly.pdbx_seq_one_letter_code
_entity_poly.pdbx_strand_id
1 'polypeptide(L)'
;MSSSSKPSSIPEFQVAIRELTDDTIVNVQKSLETSLMKLYETNEYLTNEILNTTDDSDRQLYEETVAENNEVIVSQQSKLEVLKEELKVRNLLPGKEQEGIYL
;
A
#
# COMPACT_ATOMS: atom_id res chain seq x y z
N MET A 1 2.94 -26.40 -3.76
CA MET A 1 2.83 -25.92 -2.36
C MET A 1 1.90 -24.71 -2.37
N SER A 2 1.06 -24.61 -1.34
CA SER A 2 -0.34 -24.18 -1.44
C SER A 2 -0.61 -22.70 -1.75
N SER A 3 -1.59 -22.53 -2.64
CA SER A 3 -2.53 -21.42 -2.88
C SER A 3 -2.50 -20.19 -1.97
N SER A 4 -2.25 -19.03 -2.57
CA SER A 4 -3.20 -17.91 -2.48
C SER A 4 -2.92 -16.93 -3.62
N SER A 5 -3.77 -16.97 -4.64
CA SER A 5 -3.84 -15.99 -5.72
C SER A 5 -4.10 -14.63 -5.09
N LYS A 6 -3.05 -13.81 -4.92
CA LYS A 6 -3.21 -12.38 -4.66
C LYS A 6 -4.17 -11.84 -5.72
N PRO A 7 -5.22 -11.09 -5.35
CA PRO A 7 -6.06 -10.43 -6.33
C PRO A 7 -5.18 -9.56 -7.22
N SER A 8 -5.09 -9.96 -8.49
CA SER A 8 -4.21 -9.32 -9.46
C SER A 8 -4.83 -8.03 -9.95
N SER A 9 -6.17 -8.00 -10.01
CA SER A 9 -6.96 -6.85 -10.43
C SER A 9 -7.73 -6.22 -9.27
N ILE A 10 -8.05 -4.93 -9.43
CA ILE A 10 -8.86 -4.17 -8.47
C ILE A 10 -10.27 -4.78 -8.30
N PRO A 11 -10.98 -5.24 -9.36
CA PRO A 11 -12.27 -5.89 -9.21
C PRO A 11 -12.22 -7.19 -8.38
N GLU A 12 -11.21 -8.04 -8.62
CA GLU A 12 -10.99 -9.25 -7.81
C GLU A 12 -10.75 -8.90 -6.34
N PHE A 13 -9.96 -7.84 -6.11
CA PHE A 13 -9.67 -7.36 -4.75
C PHE A 13 -10.95 -6.89 -4.05
N GLN A 14 -11.80 -6.15 -4.75
CA GLN A 14 -13.06 -5.64 -4.20
C GLN A 14 -14.01 -6.78 -3.80
N VAL A 15 -14.11 -7.84 -4.59
CA VAL A 15 -14.92 -9.01 -4.24
C VAL A 15 -14.32 -9.71 -3.02
N ALA A 16 -13.00 -9.92 -3.00
CA ALA A 16 -12.33 -10.61 -1.91
C ALA A 16 -12.50 -9.90 -0.55
N ILE A 17 -12.38 -8.57 -0.50
CA ILE A 17 -12.49 -7.83 0.77
C ILE A 17 -13.89 -7.87 1.38
N ARG A 18 -14.94 -8.04 0.57
CA ARG A 18 -16.33 -8.16 1.06
C ARG A 18 -16.54 -9.43 1.90
N GLU A 19 -15.77 -10.47 1.64
CA GLU A 19 -15.86 -11.76 2.36
C GLU A 19 -15.03 -11.79 3.65
N LEU A 20 -14.19 -10.78 3.87
CA LEU A 20 -13.33 -10.71 5.06
C LEU A 20 -14.14 -10.32 6.31
N THR A 21 -13.66 -10.76 7.47
CA THR A 21 -14.12 -10.24 8.76
C THR A 21 -13.57 -8.84 9.02
N ASP A 22 -14.21 -8.12 9.93
CA ASP A 22 -13.87 -6.75 10.32
C ASP A 22 -12.43 -6.62 10.83
N ASP A 23 -11.99 -7.54 11.69
CA ASP A 23 -10.60 -7.58 12.16
C ASP A 23 -9.62 -7.83 11.00
N THR A 24 -10.00 -8.71 10.06
CA THR A 24 -9.14 -9.06 8.94
C THR A 24 -8.99 -7.89 7.97
N ILE A 25 -10.08 -7.19 7.64
CA ILE A 25 -10.02 -6.05 6.71
C ILE A 25 -9.23 -4.88 7.31
N VAL A 26 -9.32 -4.63 8.62
CA VAL A 26 -8.48 -3.63 9.31
C VAL A 26 -6.99 -4.04 9.28
N ASN A 27 -6.68 -5.31 9.47
CA ASN A 27 -5.30 -5.80 9.37
C ASN A 27 -4.75 -5.70 7.94
N VAL A 28 -5.58 -5.94 6.93
CA VAL A 28 -5.20 -5.74 5.51
C VAL A 28 -4.93 -4.26 5.23
N GLN A 29 -5.73 -3.34 5.78
CA GLN A 29 -5.47 -1.89 5.69
C GLN A 29 -4.07 -1.55 6.20
N LYS A 30 -3.77 -1.92 7.45
CA LYS A 30 -2.47 -1.63 8.09
C LYS A 30 -1.31 -2.23 7.31
N SER A 31 -1.49 -3.43 6.77
CA SER A 31 -0.48 -4.10 5.96
C SER A 31 -0.21 -3.38 4.64
N LEU A 32 -1.26 -2.89 3.97
CA LEU A 32 -1.14 -2.07 2.75
C LEU A 32 -0.48 -0.73 3.04
N GLU A 33 -0.87 -0.03 4.11
CA GLU A 33 -0.27 1.25 4.51
C GLU A 33 1.22 1.08 4.85
N THR A 34 1.58 0.02 5.58
CA THR A 34 2.98 -0.31 5.88
C THR A 34 3.77 -0.62 4.62
N SER A 35 3.18 -1.35 3.67
CA SER A 35 3.85 -1.65 2.40
C SER A 35 4.06 -0.40 1.54
N LEU A 36 3.08 0.50 1.49
CA LEU A 36 3.20 1.78 0.79
C LEU A 36 4.29 2.64 1.40
N MET A 37 4.34 2.74 2.73
CA MET A 37 5.38 3.48 3.45
C MET A 37 6.78 3.01 3.07
N LYS A 38 7.01 1.69 3.10
CA LYS A 38 8.31 1.10 2.72
C LYS A 38 8.68 1.36 1.27
N LEU A 39 7.71 1.33 0.35
CA LEU A 39 7.95 1.65 -1.05
C LEU A 39 8.35 3.11 -1.24
N TYR A 40 7.70 4.04 -0.52
CA TYR A 40 8.09 5.44 -0.53
C TYR A 40 9.49 5.67 0.06
N GLU A 41 9.81 5.06 1.20
CA GLU A 41 11.14 5.13 1.81
C GLU A 41 12.21 4.59 0.85
N THR A 42 11.93 3.48 0.17
CA THR A 42 12.84 2.89 -0.83
C THR A 42 13.03 3.83 -2.02
N ASN A 43 11.95 4.41 -2.54
CA ASN A 43 12.04 5.35 -3.66
C ASN A 43 12.76 6.65 -3.27
N GLU A 44 12.55 7.16 -2.06
CA GLU A 44 13.29 8.31 -1.53
C GLU A 44 14.80 8.00 -1.47
N TYR A 45 15.16 6.84 -0.90
CA TYR A 45 16.55 6.38 -0.87
C TYR A 45 17.15 6.29 -2.28
N LEU A 46 16.49 5.59 -3.21
CA LEU A 46 16.99 5.43 -4.58
C LEU A 46 17.08 6.75 -5.33
N THR A 47 16.14 7.67 -5.11
CA THR A 47 16.18 9.01 -5.70
C THR A 47 17.40 9.79 -5.19
N ASN A 48 17.74 9.66 -3.91
CA ASN A 48 18.97 10.25 -3.38
C ASN A 48 20.22 9.60 -4.00
N GLU A 49 20.25 8.28 -4.19
CA GLU A 49 21.37 7.61 -4.86
C GLU A 49 21.54 8.06 -6.33
N ILE A 50 20.43 8.25 -7.07
CA ILE A 50 20.43 8.79 -8.46
C ILE A 50 21.10 10.16 -8.54
N LEU A 51 20.85 11.03 -7.57
CA LEU A 51 21.40 12.39 -7.51
C LEU A 51 22.89 12.41 -7.16
N ASN A 52 23.37 11.42 -6.41
CA ASN A 52 24.73 11.38 -5.89
C ASN A 52 25.67 10.46 -6.69
N THR A 53 25.12 9.53 -7.49
CA THR A 53 25.94 8.63 -8.30
C THR A 53 26.54 9.33 -9.52
N THR A 54 27.81 9.01 -9.79
CA THR A 54 28.54 9.41 -11.00
C THR A 54 28.58 8.31 -12.06
N ASP A 55 28.11 7.10 -11.74
CA ASP A 55 28.04 5.98 -12.65
C ASP A 55 26.67 5.98 -13.35
N ASP A 56 26.68 6.13 -14.67
CA ASP A 56 25.44 6.18 -15.46
C ASP A 56 24.71 4.83 -15.51
N SER A 57 25.42 3.70 -15.33
CA SER A 57 24.80 2.37 -15.30
C SER A 57 24.04 2.17 -13.98
N ASP A 58 24.65 2.54 -12.86
CA ASP A 58 23.99 2.50 -11.55
C ASP A 58 22.78 3.45 -11.53
N ARG A 59 22.92 4.65 -12.13
CA ARG A 59 21.82 5.59 -12.27
C ARG A 59 20.63 4.97 -13.02
N GLN A 60 20.89 4.36 -14.17
CA GLN A 60 19.83 3.70 -14.97
C GLN A 60 19.13 2.60 -14.17
N LEU A 61 19.89 1.76 -13.47
CA LEU A 61 19.31 0.70 -12.65
C LEU A 61 18.41 1.25 -11.53
N TYR A 62 18.82 2.32 -10.86
CA TYR A 62 18.00 2.96 -9.83
C TYR A 62 16.75 3.61 -10.41
N GLU A 63 16.85 4.28 -11.56
CA GLU A 63 15.71 4.89 -12.26
C GLU A 63 14.67 3.83 -12.67
N GLU A 64 15.13 2.70 -13.23
CA GLU A 64 14.27 1.55 -13.56
C GLU A 64 13.57 0.99 -12.31
N THR A 65 14.32 0.81 -11.22
CA THR A 65 13.75 0.30 -9.96
C THR A 65 12.70 1.25 -9.38
N VAL A 66 12.94 2.57 -9.42
CA VAL A 66 11.97 3.58 -8.97
C VAL A 66 10.71 3.54 -9.84
N ALA A 67 10.85 3.38 -11.16
CA ALA A 67 9.72 3.25 -12.06
C ALA A 67 8.87 2.02 -11.75
N GLU A 68 9.48 0.85 -11.55
CA GLU A 68 8.76 -0.37 -11.16
C GLU A 68 8.04 -0.21 -9.82
N ASN A 69 8.71 0.36 -8.81
CA ASN A 69 8.10 0.62 -7.51
C ASN A 69 6.90 1.58 -7.63
N ASN A 70 6.95 2.58 -8.50
CA ASN A 70 5.84 3.50 -8.73
C ASN A 70 4.60 2.79 -9.29
N GLU A 71 4.76 1.81 -10.18
CA GLU A 71 3.64 1.00 -10.67
C GLU A 71 2.98 0.21 -9.52
N VAL A 72 3.80 -0.36 -8.63
CA VAL A 72 3.31 -1.06 -7.45
C VAL A 72 2.60 -0.10 -6.49
N ILE A 73 3.14 1.09 -6.25
CA ILE A 73 2.52 2.13 -5.42
C ILE A 73 1.13 2.48 -5.95
N VAL A 74 0.99 2.76 -7.26
CA VAL A 74 -0.30 3.09 -7.88
C VAL A 74 -1.33 1.97 -7.69
N SER A 75 -0.89 0.72 -7.85
CA SER A 75 -1.73 -0.46 -7.62
C SER A 75 -2.17 -0.58 -6.15
N GLN A 76 -1.24 -0.39 -5.20
CA GLN A 76 -1.54 -0.46 -3.77
C GLN A 76 -2.43 0.69 -3.29
N GLN A 77 -2.23 1.91 -3.79
CA GLN A 77 -3.11 3.05 -3.52
C GLN A 77 -4.53 2.76 -4.01
N SER A 78 -4.68 2.25 -5.23
CA SER A 78 -5.99 1.86 -5.78
C SER A 78 -6.69 0.82 -4.91
N LYS A 79 -5.94 -0.17 -4.39
CA LYS A 79 -6.47 -1.17 -3.44
C LYS A 79 -6.86 -0.54 -2.11
N LEU A 80 -6.05 0.39 -1.60
CA LEU A 80 -6.33 1.10 -0.35
C LEU A 80 -7.61 1.94 -0.44
N GLU A 81 -7.85 2.61 -1.56
CA GLU A 81 -9.09 3.38 -1.77
C GLU A 81 -10.33 2.48 -1.78
N VAL A 82 -10.27 1.34 -2.49
CA VAL A 82 -11.37 0.36 -2.47
C VAL A 82 -11.59 -0.19 -1.06
N LEU A 83 -10.52 -0.41 -0.30
CA LEU A 83 -10.61 -0.90 1.07
C LEU A 83 -11.18 0.15 2.03
N LYS A 84 -10.84 1.43 1.86
CA LYS A 84 -11.41 2.55 2.64
C LYS A 84 -12.92 2.67 2.43
N GLU A 85 -13.39 2.51 1.18
CA GLU A 85 -14.83 2.53 0.90
C GLU A 85 -15.55 1.35 1.57
N GLU A 86 -14.97 0.16 1.57
CA GLU A 86 -15.53 -1.00 2.28
C GLU A 86 -15.55 -0.79 3.81
N LEU A 87 -14.46 -0.27 4.40
CA LEU A 87 -14.41 0.08 5.82
C LEU A 87 -15.48 1.13 6.19
N LYS A 88 -15.72 2.10 5.30
CA LYS A 88 -16.77 3.11 5.48
C LYS A 88 -18.15 2.50 5.48
N VAL A 89 -18.44 1.58 4.55
CA VAL A 89 -19.72 0.83 4.51
C VAL A 89 -19.95 0.06 5.83
N ARG A 90 -18.88 -0.47 6.42
CA ARG A 90 -18.91 -1.22 7.69
C ARG A 90 -18.87 -0.35 8.95
N ASN A 91 -18.74 0.96 8.82
CA ASN A 91 -18.47 1.89 9.95
C ASN A 91 -17.19 1.55 10.74
N LEU A 92 -16.18 1.04 10.06
CA LEU A 92 -14.87 0.66 10.61
C LEU A 92 -13.74 1.58 10.17
N LEU A 93 -14.07 2.71 9.54
CA LEU A 93 -13.04 3.73 9.30
C LEU A 93 -12.37 4.01 10.64
N PRO A 94 -11.02 4.06 10.69
CA PRO A 94 -10.33 4.46 11.91
C PRO A 94 -10.88 5.84 12.27
N GLY A 95 -11.76 5.85 13.27
CA GLY A 95 -12.23 7.09 13.86
C GLY A 95 -10.97 7.84 14.24
N LYS A 96 -10.91 9.13 13.89
CA LYS A 96 -10.08 10.06 14.66
C LYS A 96 -10.22 9.64 16.11
N GLU A 97 -9.07 9.36 16.74
CA GLU A 97 -8.95 8.96 18.13
C GLU A 97 -10.14 9.53 18.90
N GLN A 98 -10.91 8.65 19.53
CA GLN A 98 -11.84 9.06 20.58
C GLN A 98 -11.04 10.00 21.47
N GLU A 99 -11.31 11.31 21.37
CA GLU A 99 -10.80 12.31 22.30
C GLU A 99 -11.17 11.77 23.66
N GLY A 100 -10.15 11.23 24.34
CA GLY A 100 -10.29 10.74 25.69
C GLY A 100 -10.90 11.89 26.47
N ILE A 101 -12.11 11.68 26.97
CA ILE A 101 -12.73 12.51 27.97
C ILE A 101 -11.76 12.50 29.15
N TYR A 102 -10.89 13.50 29.23
CA TYR A 102 -10.25 13.85 30.48
C TYR A 102 -11.32 14.55 31.31
N LEU A 103 -11.95 13.75 32.18
CA LEU A 103 -12.77 14.23 33.29
C LEU A 103 -11.97 15.14 34.22
#